data_AF-A0A2W5TCF5-F1
#
_entry.id   AF-A0A2W5TCF5-F1
#
_cell.length_a   1.000
_cell.length_b   1.000
_cell.length_c   1.000
_cell.angle_alpha   90.00
_cell.angle_beta   90.00
_cell.angle_gamma   90.00
#
_symmetry.space_group_name_H-M   'P 1'
#
loop_
_entity.id
_entity.type
_entity.pdbx_description
1 polymer ?
#
loop_
_entity_poly.entity_id
_entity_poly.type
_entity_poly.pdbx_seq_one_letter_code
_entity_poly.pdbx_strand_id
1 'polypeptide(L)'
;MLKYELENLDGVEESVKSLYEEKDGKYVLKIEGIPQPQNDDGLRKKVDELLAEKKAEQQKRKEAEEQTRKESEENARKKGDIDALEKSWGDKLAARETELLNEKQALEAQVYKLTVGSKATELAAKLAVPGSDSVLLPHISNRLQVETVDGEIKIRVLDLQGKPSALSIEDLEKEFRANEAFKPLIRASNASGSGASGGQGGGATKKPHEMTTAERQEWQLRDPSGFKTALDNGEFNK
;
A
#
# COMPACT_ATOMS: atom_id res chain seq x y z
N MET A 1 18.66 -16.88 -20.64
CA MET A 1 17.27 -17.31 -20.36
C MET A 1 16.45 -17.02 -21.60
N LEU A 2 15.81 -18.01 -22.22
CA LEU A 2 14.97 -17.80 -23.41
C LEU A 2 13.67 -17.11 -22.98
N LYS A 3 13.29 -16.03 -23.68
CA LYS A 3 12.02 -15.35 -23.45
C LYS A 3 10.96 -15.99 -24.34
N TYR A 4 9.73 -16.06 -23.83
CA TYR A 4 8.60 -16.57 -24.59
C TYR A 4 8.27 -15.71 -25.82
N GLU A 5 8.40 -14.39 -25.69
CA GLU A 5 8.10 -13.38 -26.71
C GLU A 5 9.23 -12.36 -26.78
N LEU A 6 9.58 -11.92 -28.00
CA LEU A 6 10.58 -10.90 -28.30
C LEU A 6 10.00 -9.86 -29.26
N GLU A 7 10.35 -8.58 -29.06
CA GLU A 7 9.96 -7.50 -29.97
C GLU A 7 10.80 -7.48 -31.25
N ASN A 8 12.05 -7.95 -31.19
CA ASN A 8 12.96 -8.11 -32.33
C ASN A 8 13.95 -9.25 -32.04
N LEU A 9 14.69 -9.66 -33.08
CA LEU A 9 15.73 -10.69 -32.98
C LEU A 9 17.14 -10.08 -32.87
N ASP A 10 17.24 -8.81 -32.50
CA ASP A 10 18.52 -8.10 -32.41
C ASP A 10 19.34 -8.62 -31.23
N GLY A 11 20.55 -9.09 -31.50
CA GLY A 11 21.42 -9.69 -30.49
C GLY A 11 21.05 -11.12 -30.08
N VAL A 12 20.08 -11.75 -30.74
CA VAL A 12 19.79 -13.19 -30.59
C VAL A 12 20.74 -13.99 -31.47
N GLU A 13 21.33 -15.06 -30.94
CA GLU A 13 22.22 -15.94 -31.70
C GLU A 13 21.46 -16.68 -32.81
N GLU A 14 22.06 -16.89 -33.98
CA GLU A 14 21.36 -17.43 -35.17
C GLU A 14 20.73 -18.81 -34.93
N SER A 15 21.38 -19.65 -34.12
CA SER A 15 20.86 -20.94 -33.65
C SER A 15 19.58 -20.78 -32.84
N VAL A 16 19.48 -19.72 -32.03
CA VAL A 16 18.33 -19.41 -31.19
C VAL A 16 17.23 -18.72 -31.99
N LYS A 17 17.56 -17.86 -32.98
CA LYS A 17 16.57 -17.25 -33.88
C LYS A 17 15.71 -18.27 -34.60
N SER A 18 16.31 -19.41 -34.99
CA SER A 18 15.59 -20.51 -35.65
C SER A 18 14.47 -21.13 -34.79
N LEU A 19 14.52 -20.90 -33.46
CA LEU A 19 13.52 -21.35 -32.51
C LEU A 19 12.36 -20.35 -32.34
N TYR A 20 12.38 -19.18 -32.99
CA TYR A 20 11.31 -18.18 -32.92
C TYR A 20 10.55 -18.07 -34.25
N GLU A 21 9.23 -17.85 -34.18
CA GLU A 21 8.36 -17.57 -35.33
C GLU A 21 7.66 -16.22 -35.16
N GLU A 22 7.48 -15.49 -36.27
CA GLU A 22 6.80 -14.19 -36.25
C GLU A 22 5.27 -14.37 -36.18
N LYS A 23 4.63 -13.75 -35.19
CA LYS A 23 3.17 -13.68 -35.01
C LYS A 23 2.77 -12.31 -34.49
N ASP A 24 1.79 -11.67 -35.15
CA ASP A 24 1.22 -10.38 -34.76
C ASP A 24 2.26 -9.27 -34.49
N GLY A 25 3.35 -9.25 -35.29
CA GLY A 25 4.43 -8.27 -35.18
C GLY A 25 5.45 -8.52 -34.06
N LYS A 26 5.44 -9.72 -33.46
CA LYS A 26 6.36 -10.17 -32.40
C LYS A 26 6.94 -11.55 -32.73
N TYR A 27 8.10 -11.88 -32.16
CA TYR A 27 8.75 -13.18 -32.33
C TYR A 27 8.46 -14.08 -31.12
N VAL A 28 7.74 -15.18 -31.33
CA VAL A 28 7.31 -16.11 -30.28
C VAL A 28 8.08 -17.42 -30.38
N LEU A 29 8.51 -17.99 -29.25
CA LEU A 29 9.28 -19.23 -29.21
C LEU A 29 8.42 -20.42 -29.71
N LYS A 30 8.89 -21.09 -30.76
CA LYS A 30 8.30 -22.28 -31.36
C LYS A 30 8.55 -23.49 -30.47
N ILE A 31 7.63 -23.76 -29.55
CA ILE A 31 7.65 -24.95 -28.70
C ILE A 31 6.64 -25.97 -29.24
N GLU A 32 7.11 -27.17 -29.57
CA GLU A 32 6.25 -28.27 -30.01
C GLU A 32 5.48 -28.86 -28.81
N GLY A 33 4.16 -29.07 -28.96
CA GLY A 33 3.31 -29.67 -27.92
C GLY A 33 2.71 -28.71 -26.89
N ILE A 34 3.06 -27.42 -26.92
CA ILE A 34 2.36 -26.40 -26.13
C ILE A 34 1.28 -25.75 -27.01
N PRO A 35 0.00 -25.73 -26.58
CA PRO A 35 -1.02 -24.95 -27.26
C PRO A 35 -0.56 -23.50 -27.34
N GLN A 36 -0.43 -22.97 -28.56
CA GLN A 36 -0.16 -21.56 -28.80
C GLN A 36 -1.20 -20.73 -28.03
N PRO A 37 -0.84 -19.58 -27.42
CA PRO A 37 -1.80 -18.73 -26.73
C PRO A 37 -2.84 -18.32 -27.76
N GLN A 38 -4.03 -18.90 -27.62
CA GLN A 38 -5.15 -18.52 -28.44
C GLN A 38 -5.52 -17.09 -28.02
N ASN A 39 -5.97 -16.28 -28.98
CA ASN A 39 -6.53 -14.97 -28.67
C ASN A 39 -7.72 -15.15 -27.71
N ASP A 40 -7.48 -14.88 -26.42
CA ASP A 40 -8.48 -14.97 -25.35
C ASP A 40 -9.63 -13.95 -25.53
N ASP A 41 -9.58 -13.10 -26.55
CA ASP A 41 -10.61 -12.10 -26.87
C ASP A 41 -11.99 -12.74 -27.09
N GLY A 42 -12.06 -13.93 -27.68
CA GLY A 42 -13.33 -14.66 -27.81
C GLY A 42 -13.88 -15.13 -26.46
N LEU A 43 -12.99 -15.58 -25.58
CA LEU A 43 -13.34 -16.02 -24.23
C LEU A 43 -13.73 -14.84 -23.34
N ARG A 44 -12.99 -13.72 -23.41
CA ARG A 44 -13.31 -12.46 -22.72
C ARG A 44 -14.67 -11.92 -23.14
N LYS A 45 -14.96 -11.86 -24.44
CA LYS A 45 -16.29 -11.46 -24.94
C LYS A 45 -17.40 -12.36 -24.41
N LYS A 46 -17.18 -13.68 -24.39
CA LYS A 46 -18.13 -14.65 -23.83
C LYS A 46 -18.35 -14.44 -22.33
N VAL A 47 -17.28 -14.17 -21.58
CA VAL A 47 -17.35 -13.87 -20.14
C VAL A 47 -18.13 -12.58 -19.91
N ASP A 48 -17.84 -11.52 -20.67
CA ASP A 48 -18.54 -10.24 -20.56
C ASP A 48 -20.04 -10.38 -20.91
N GLU A 49 -20.36 -11.13 -21.97
CA GLU A 49 -21.73 -11.46 -22.37
C GLU A 49 -22.46 -12.23 -21.26
N LEU A 50 -21.85 -13.29 -20.71
CA LEU A 50 -22.42 -14.07 -19.61
C LEU A 50 -22.61 -13.23 -18.34
N LEU A 51 -21.68 -12.32 -18.04
CA LEU A 51 -21.81 -11.40 -16.91
C LEU A 51 -22.95 -10.40 -17.13
N ALA A 52 -23.12 -9.88 -18.35
CA ALA A 52 -24.20 -8.98 -18.71
C ALA A 52 -25.56 -9.70 -18.63
N GLU A 53 -25.66 -10.91 -19.19
CA GLU A 53 -26.87 -11.73 -19.14
C GLU A 53 -27.24 -12.08 -17.70
N LYS A 54 -26.26 -12.52 -16.89
CA LYS A 54 -26.49 -12.81 -15.47
C LYS A 54 -26.99 -11.59 -14.70
N LYS A 55 -26.43 -10.40 -14.95
CA LYS A 55 -26.91 -9.15 -14.34
C LYS A 55 -28.33 -8.81 -14.77
N ALA A 56 -28.64 -8.95 -16.06
CA ALA A 56 -29.96 -8.68 -16.60
C ALA A 56 -31.01 -9.66 -16.03
N GLU A 57 -30.69 -10.94 -15.95
CA GLU A 57 -31.55 -11.97 -15.35
C GLU A 57 -31.74 -11.73 -13.84
N GLN A 58 -30.68 -11.39 -13.12
CA GLN A 58 -30.78 -11.04 -11.71
C GLN A 58 -31.67 -9.81 -11.49
N GLN A 59 -31.56 -8.80 -12.37
CA GLN A 59 -32.40 -7.60 -12.30
C GLN A 59 -33.87 -7.93 -12.56
N LYS A 60 -34.17 -8.71 -13.60
CA LYS A 60 -35.54 -9.16 -13.90
C LYS A 60 -36.16 -9.96 -12.75
N ARG A 61 -35.38 -10.84 -12.10
CA ARG A 61 -35.84 -11.59 -10.92
C ARG A 61 -36.20 -10.68 -9.76
N LYS A 62 -35.36 -9.68 -9.47
CA LYS A 62 -35.63 -8.68 -8.43
C LYS A 62 -36.90 -7.88 -8.73
N GLU A 63 -37.07 -7.44 -9.97
CA GLU A 63 -38.26 -6.69 -10.41
C GLU A 63 -39.53 -7.55 -10.31
N ALA A 64 -39.47 -8.82 -10.72
CA ALA A 64 -40.59 -9.75 -10.63
C ALA A 64 -40.96 -10.08 -9.17
N GLU A 65 -39.97 -10.30 -8.30
CA GLU A 65 -40.20 -10.50 -6.87
C GLU A 65 -40.81 -9.25 -6.22
N GLU A 66 -40.32 -8.06 -6.57
CA GLU A 66 -40.86 -6.80 -6.03
C GLU A 66 -42.28 -6.54 -6.50
N GLN A 67 -42.59 -6.84 -7.77
CA GLN A 67 -43.94 -6.72 -8.31
C GLN A 67 -44.90 -7.70 -7.63
N THR A 68 -44.50 -8.96 -7.50
CA THR A 68 -45.29 -10.00 -6.79
C THR A 68 -45.55 -9.58 -5.34
N ARG A 69 -44.54 -9.02 -4.67
CA ARG A 69 -44.67 -8.53 -3.30
C ARG A 69 -45.65 -7.36 -3.21
N LYS A 70 -45.54 -6.36 -4.10
CA LYS A 70 -46.48 -5.21 -4.16
C LYS A 70 -47.92 -5.66 -4.36
N GLU A 71 -48.15 -6.59 -5.29
CA GLU A 71 -49.48 -7.13 -5.56
C GLU A 71 -50.04 -7.91 -4.36
N SER A 72 -49.20 -8.69 -3.67
CA SER A 72 -49.59 -9.42 -2.45
C SER A 72 -49.99 -8.47 -1.32
N GLU A 73 -49.26 -7.37 -1.13
CA GLU A 73 -49.55 -6.36 -0.12
C GLU A 73 -50.80 -5.55 -0.44
N GLU A 74 -51.01 -5.18 -1.71
CA GLU A 74 -52.21 -4.47 -2.14
C GLU A 74 -53.45 -5.35 -1.96
N ASN A 75 -53.34 -6.65 -2.26
CA ASN A 75 -54.40 -7.62 -2.02
C ASN A 75 -54.67 -7.81 -0.52
N ALA A 76 -53.64 -7.91 0.32
CA ALA A 76 -53.79 -8.00 1.77
C ALA A 76 -54.46 -6.74 2.35
N ARG A 77 -54.03 -5.55 1.90
CA ARG A 77 -54.65 -4.26 2.28
C ARG A 77 -56.11 -4.19 1.87
N LYS A 78 -56.46 -4.58 0.63
CA LYS A 78 -57.84 -4.59 0.14
C LYS A 78 -58.73 -5.59 0.89
N LYS A 79 -58.16 -6.70 1.36
CA LYS A 79 -58.89 -7.75 2.10
C LYS A 79 -58.90 -7.54 3.61
N GLY A 80 -58.20 -6.53 4.13
CA GLY A 80 -58.06 -6.32 5.57
C GLY A 80 -57.28 -7.43 6.27
N ASP A 81 -56.40 -8.14 5.55
CA ASP A 81 -55.57 -9.22 6.09
C ASP A 81 -54.38 -8.62 6.85
N ILE A 82 -54.61 -8.35 8.14
CA ILE A 82 -53.64 -7.68 9.02
C ILE A 82 -52.42 -8.58 9.26
N ASP A 83 -52.61 -9.89 9.41
CA ASP A 83 -51.52 -10.85 9.67
C ASP A 83 -50.55 -10.91 8.48
N ALA A 84 -51.07 -10.95 7.25
CA ALA A 84 -50.26 -10.91 6.04
C ALA A 84 -49.50 -9.58 5.90
N LEU A 85 -50.14 -8.47 6.28
CA LEU A 85 -49.52 -7.16 6.24
C LEU A 85 -48.42 -7.03 7.30
N GLU A 86 -48.66 -7.46 8.54
CA GLU A 86 -47.67 -7.47 9.63
C GLU A 86 -46.44 -8.29 9.25
N LYS A 87 -46.64 -9.49 8.69
CA LYS A 87 -45.54 -10.32 8.18
C LYS A 87 -44.75 -9.61 7.08
N SER A 88 -45.43 -9.00 6.09
CA SER A 88 -44.76 -8.23 5.03
C SER A 88 -43.92 -7.08 5.58
N TRP A 89 -44.42 -6.34 6.58
CA TRP A 89 -43.67 -5.27 7.23
C TRP A 89 -42.49 -5.79 8.05
N GLY A 90 -42.67 -6.90 8.78
CA GLY A 90 -41.59 -7.57 9.50
C GLY A 90 -40.46 -8.00 8.57
N ASP A 91 -40.80 -8.65 7.46
CA ASP A 91 -39.82 -9.07 6.44
C ASP A 91 -39.10 -7.86 5.82
N LYS A 92 -39.81 -6.76 5.53
CA LYS A 92 -39.19 -5.51 5.04
C LYS A 92 -38.24 -4.89 6.05
N LEU A 93 -38.63 -4.87 7.32
CA LEU A 93 -37.80 -4.30 8.38
C LEU A 93 -36.52 -5.11 8.54
N ALA A 94 -36.62 -6.44 8.64
CA ALA A 94 -35.46 -7.33 8.72
C ALA A 94 -34.54 -7.22 7.50
N ALA A 95 -35.12 -7.13 6.29
CA ALA A 95 -34.36 -6.90 5.06
C ALA A 95 -33.62 -5.55 5.10
N ARG A 96 -34.28 -4.49 5.58
CA ARG A 96 -33.67 -3.15 5.69
C ARG A 96 -32.59 -3.07 6.75
N GLU A 97 -32.78 -3.73 7.90
CA GLU A 97 -31.74 -3.84 8.92
C GLU A 97 -30.51 -4.56 8.37
N THR A 98 -30.71 -5.64 7.62
CA THR A 98 -29.62 -6.37 6.96
C THR A 98 -28.91 -5.50 5.91
N GLU A 99 -29.67 -4.78 5.08
CA GLU A 99 -29.14 -3.85 4.07
C GLU A 99 -28.29 -2.75 4.71
N LEU A 100 -28.81 -2.08 5.73
CA LEU A 100 -28.10 -1.01 6.44
C LEU A 100 -26.87 -1.53 7.18
N LEU A 101 -26.93 -2.73 7.75
CA LEU A 101 -25.77 -3.35 8.39
C LEU A 101 -24.66 -3.63 7.37
N ASN A 102 -25.01 -4.16 6.20
CA ASN A 102 -24.05 -4.42 5.12
C ASN A 102 -23.47 -3.12 4.56
N GLU A 103 -24.30 -2.09 4.35
CA GLU A 103 -23.86 -0.78 3.90
C GLU A 103 -22.91 -0.14 4.91
N LYS A 104 -23.26 -0.19 6.20
CA LYS A 104 -22.40 0.29 7.29
C LYS A 104 -21.04 -0.43 7.29
N GLN A 105 -21.01 -1.75 7.22
CA GLN A 105 -19.76 -2.52 7.17
C GLN A 105 -18.92 -2.17 5.94
N ALA A 106 -19.56 -2.00 4.78
CA ALA A 106 -18.87 -1.59 3.55
C ALA A 106 -18.27 -0.19 3.67
N LEU A 107 -19.01 0.76 4.24
CA LEU A 107 -18.54 2.11 4.51
C LEU A 107 -17.40 2.13 5.54
N GLU A 108 -17.51 1.37 6.64
CA GLU A 108 -16.45 1.23 7.64
C GLU A 108 -15.16 0.67 7.02
N ALA A 109 -15.26 -0.35 6.16
CA ALA A 109 -14.12 -0.91 5.45
C ALA A 109 -13.49 0.10 4.47
N GLN A 110 -14.30 0.90 3.77
CA GLN A 110 -13.81 1.95 2.89
C GLN A 110 -13.10 3.07 3.68
N VAL A 111 -13.70 3.53 4.77
CA VAL A 111 -13.11 4.51 5.68
C VAL A 111 -11.76 4.00 6.18
N TYR A 112 -11.70 2.76 6.67
CA TYR A 112 -10.46 2.15 7.11
C TYR A 112 -9.40 2.12 6.01
N LYS A 113 -9.75 1.67 4.80
CA LYS A 113 -8.82 1.59 3.66
C LYS A 113 -8.27 2.96 3.28
N LEU A 114 -9.12 3.99 3.20
CA LEU A 114 -8.73 5.34 2.80
C LEU A 114 -7.95 6.09 3.88
N THR A 115 -8.07 5.69 5.15
CA THR A 115 -7.40 6.33 6.28
C THR A 115 -6.23 5.50 6.76
N VAL A 116 -6.46 4.55 7.67
CA VAL A 116 -5.44 3.66 8.24
C VAL A 116 -4.71 2.89 7.15
N GLY A 117 -5.40 2.30 6.18
CA GLY A 117 -4.78 1.54 5.09
C GLY A 117 -3.83 2.39 4.24
N SER A 118 -4.27 3.58 3.84
CA SER A 118 -3.45 4.54 3.11
C SER A 118 -2.23 4.99 3.93
N LYS A 119 -2.44 5.39 5.19
CA LYS A 119 -1.37 5.89 6.05
C LYS A 119 -0.36 4.79 6.41
N ALA A 120 -0.82 3.58 6.70
CA ALA A 120 0.04 2.43 6.95
C ALA A 120 0.89 2.09 5.73
N THR A 121 0.32 2.16 4.52
CA THR A 121 1.04 1.97 3.25
C THR A 121 2.12 3.04 3.06
N GLU A 122 1.80 4.31 3.32
CA GLU A 122 2.75 5.42 3.27
C GLU A 122 3.91 5.21 4.27
N LEU A 123 3.59 4.86 5.52
CA LEU A 123 4.56 4.56 6.57
C LEU A 123 5.44 3.35 6.21
N ALA A 124 4.85 2.27 5.73
CA ALA A 124 5.56 1.06 5.32
C ALA A 124 6.55 1.37 4.18
N ALA A 125 6.10 2.07 3.14
CA ALA A 125 6.97 2.49 2.04
C ALA A 125 8.07 3.46 2.49
N LYS A 126 7.77 4.35 3.45
CA LYS A 126 8.75 5.28 4.04
C LYS A 126 9.79 4.56 4.90
N LEU A 127 9.41 3.49 5.59
CA LEU A 127 10.27 2.78 6.55
C LEU A 127 11.06 1.65 5.91
N ALA A 128 10.47 0.95 4.95
CA ALA A 128 11.03 -0.26 4.38
C ALA A 128 12.19 0.03 3.42
N VAL A 129 13.10 -0.94 3.30
CA VAL A 129 13.98 -1.06 2.13
C VAL A 129 13.09 -1.30 0.90
N PRO A 130 13.38 -0.68 -0.26
CA PRO A 130 12.55 -0.86 -1.47
C PRO A 130 12.25 -2.33 -1.79
N GLY A 131 10.97 -2.65 -1.95
CA GLY A 131 10.49 -4.01 -2.23
C GLY A 131 10.16 -4.87 -1.00
N SER A 132 10.30 -4.33 0.22
CA SER A 132 9.97 -5.04 1.48
C SER A 132 8.84 -4.41 2.31
N ASP A 133 8.19 -3.37 1.78
CA ASP A 133 7.10 -2.62 2.42
C ASP A 133 5.90 -3.50 2.78
N SER A 134 5.57 -4.47 1.92
CA SER A 134 4.49 -5.43 2.16
C SER A 134 4.67 -6.28 3.42
N VAL A 135 5.90 -6.45 3.90
CA VAL A 135 6.20 -7.20 5.12
C VAL A 135 5.93 -6.36 6.37
N LEU A 136 6.20 -5.06 6.33
CA LEU A 136 5.93 -4.15 7.46
C LEU A 136 4.46 -3.74 7.55
N LEU A 137 3.76 -3.71 6.41
CA LEU A 137 2.39 -3.20 6.32
C LEU A 137 1.41 -3.84 7.32
N PRO A 138 1.35 -5.17 7.52
CA PRO A 138 0.43 -5.77 8.50
C PRO A 138 0.75 -5.34 9.94
N HIS A 139 2.04 -5.23 10.28
CA HIS A 139 2.48 -4.82 11.61
C HIS A 139 2.17 -3.35 11.89
N ILE A 140 2.37 -2.47 10.92
CA ILE A 140 2.03 -1.05 11.04
C ILE A 140 0.51 -0.87 11.10
N SER A 141 -0.23 -1.56 10.23
CA SER A 141 -1.70 -1.48 10.20
C SER A 141 -2.33 -1.90 11.53
N ASN A 142 -1.83 -2.98 12.14
CA ASN A 142 -2.32 -3.45 13.45
C ASN A 142 -2.02 -2.49 14.62
N ARG A 143 -1.17 -1.48 14.40
CA ARG A 143 -0.84 -0.44 15.38
C ARG A 143 -1.62 0.86 15.13
N LEU A 144 -2.54 0.89 14.18
CA LEU A 144 -3.32 2.06 13.81
C LEU A 144 -4.82 1.73 13.85
N GLN A 145 -5.62 2.69 14.33
CA GLN A 145 -7.07 2.57 14.37
C GLN A 145 -7.73 3.86 13.89
N VAL A 146 -8.88 3.72 13.24
CA VAL A 146 -9.77 4.85 12.95
C VAL A 146 -10.47 5.26 14.24
N GLU A 147 -10.36 6.53 14.60
CA GLU A 147 -11.06 7.12 15.74
C GLU A 147 -11.87 8.34 15.26
N THR A 148 -13.15 8.37 15.59
CA THR A 148 -13.99 9.54 15.33
C THR A 148 -14.01 10.43 16.56
N VAL A 149 -13.46 11.64 16.45
CA VAL A 149 -13.43 12.64 17.52
C VAL A 149 -14.17 13.88 17.01
N ASP A 150 -15.22 14.29 17.72
CA ASP A 150 -16.05 15.45 17.35
C ASP A 150 -16.63 15.39 15.93
N GLY A 151 -16.91 14.18 15.43
CA GLY A 151 -17.42 13.95 14.08
C GLY A 151 -16.36 13.92 12.98
N GLU A 152 -15.09 14.16 13.32
CA GLU A 152 -13.95 14.05 12.41
C GLU A 152 -13.25 12.70 12.52
N ILE A 153 -12.91 12.11 11.37
CA ILE A 153 -12.12 10.88 11.33
C ILE A 153 -10.63 11.21 11.54
N LYS A 154 -10.04 10.62 12.57
CA LYS A 154 -8.61 10.71 12.93
C LYS A 154 -7.99 9.31 13.03
N ILE A 155 -6.67 9.26 13.00
CA ILE A 155 -5.91 8.02 13.18
C ILE A 155 -5.33 8.01 14.61
N ARG A 156 -5.68 6.98 15.37
CA ARG A 156 -5.16 6.70 16.71
C ARG A 156 -4.09 5.61 16.64
N VAL A 157 -2.97 5.82 17.31
CA VAL A 157 -1.94 4.78 17.47
C VAL A 157 -2.29 3.86 18.63
N LEU A 158 -2.18 2.56 18.41
CA LEU A 158 -2.36 1.52 19.42
C LEU A 158 -1.03 1.13 20.05
N ASP A 159 -1.06 0.65 21.28
CA ASP A 159 0.08 0.01 21.94
C ASP A 159 0.28 -1.44 21.46
N LEU A 160 1.26 -2.13 22.05
CA LEU A 160 1.55 -3.54 21.74
C LEU A 160 0.44 -4.51 22.17
N GLN A 161 -0.47 -4.08 23.04
CA GLN A 161 -1.64 -4.86 23.46
C GLN A 161 -2.87 -4.57 22.58
N GLY A 162 -2.75 -3.71 21.58
CA GLY A 162 -3.85 -3.29 20.71
C GLY A 162 -4.78 -2.28 21.37
N LYS A 163 -4.36 -1.59 22.44
CA LYS A 163 -5.16 -0.58 23.13
C LYS A 163 -4.81 0.83 22.64
N PRO A 164 -5.76 1.76 22.59
CA PRO A 164 -5.49 3.16 22.26
C PRO A 164 -4.40 3.76 23.14
N SER A 165 -3.48 4.50 22.51
CA SER A 165 -2.34 5.13 23.19
C SER A 165 -2.26 6.64 22.91
N ALA A 166 -1.43 7.32 23.69
CA ALA A 166 -1.10 8.73 23.47
C ALA A 166 0.04 8.94 22.45
N LEU A 167 0.53 7.86 21.83
CA LEU A 167 1.63 7.92 20.86
C LEU A 167 1.20 8.63 19.57
N SER A 168 2.12 9.38 18.98
CA SER A 168 1.94 9.92 17.64
C SER A 168 2.38 8.92 16.55
N ILE A 169 2.03 9.23 15.31
CA ILE A 169 2.49 8.45 14.14
C ILE A 169 4.02 8.48 14.03
N GLU A 170 4.65 9.61 14.37
CA GLU A 170 6.11 9.75 14.41
C GLU A 170 6.74 8.90 15.51
N ASP A 171 6.09 8.76 16.66
CA ASP A 171 6.56 7.87 17.72
C ASP A 171 6.46 6.41 17.30
N LEU A 172 5.37 6.03 16.61
CA LEU A 172 5.25 4.72 15.99
C LEU A 172 6.37 4.47 14.96
N GLU A 173 6.71 5.47 14.14
CA GLU A 173 7.82 5.37 13.19
C GLU A 173 9.15 5.09 13.91
N LYS A 174 9.43 5.81 15.00
CA LYS A 174 10.64 5.60 15.82
C LYS A 174 10.67 4.20 16.43
N GLU A 175 9.54 3.71 16.95
CA GLU A 175 9.43 2.36 17.50
C GLU A 175 9.79 1.29 16.45
N PHE A 176 9.24 1.39 15.24
CA PHE A 176 9.54 0.44 14.16
C PHE A 176 11.01 0.49 13.73
N ARG A 177 11.62 1.68 13.70
CA ARG A 177 13.06 1.83 13.41
C ARG A 177 13.95 1.23 14.49
N ALA A 178 13.53 1.33 15.75
CA ALA A 178 14.27 0.82 16.91
C ALA A 178 14.09 -0.69 17.12
N ASN A 179 13.06 -1.30 16.54
CA ASN A 179 12.75 -2.72 16.73
C ASN A 179 13.78 -3.62 16.03
N GLU A 180 14.55 -4.38 16.81
CA GLU A 180 15.57 -5.31 16.34
C GLU A 180 15.06 -6.30 15.28
N ALA A 181 13.82 -6.79 15.42
CA ALA A 181 13.24 -7.76 14.49
C ALA A 181 12.98 -7.17 13.09
N PHE A 182 12.73 -5.85 13.02
CA PHE A 182 12.47 -5.16 11.76
C PHE A 182 13.72 -4.51 11.17
N LYS A 183 14.81 -4.34 11.93
CA LYS A 183 16.05 -3.70 11.45
C LYS A 183 16.53 -4.14 10.06
N PRO A 184 16.53 -5.44 9.69
CA PRO A 184 16.96 -5.86 8.35
C PRO A 184 16.08 -5.35 7.21
N LEU A 185 14.82 -4.99 7.51
CA LEU A 185 13.83 -4.51 6.56
C LEU A 185 13.70 -2.99 6.59
N ILE A 186 14.28 -2.31 7.57
CA ILE A 186 14.18 -0.85 7.74
C ILE A 186 15.31 -0.18 6.95
N ARG A 187 14.96 0.81 6.13
CA ARG A 187 15.97 1.63 5.46
C ARG A 187 16.77 2.42 6.48
N ALA A 188 18.07 2.56 6.22
CA ALA A 188 18.90 3.53 6.93
C ALA A 188 18.25 4.92 6.84
N SER A 189 18.19 5.63 7.96
CA SER A 189 17.61 6.97 7.99
C SER A 189 18.39 7.89 7.05
N ASN A 190 17.70 8.54 6.10
CA ASN A 190 18.26 9.62 5.28
C ASN A 190 18.51 10.92 6.09
N ALA A 191 18.52 10.85 7.42
CA ALA A 191 19.17 11.88 8.22
C ALA A 191 20.59 11.99 7.67
N SER A 192 20.95 13.16 7.16
CA SER A 192 22.18 13.43 6.41
C SER A 192 23.42 13.03 7.20
N GLY A 193 23.75 11.74 7.15
CA GLY A 193 25.05 11.20 7.48
C GLY A 193 25.93 11.50 6.29
N SER A 194 26.58 12.66 6.33
CA SER A 194 27.76 12.92 5.54
C SER A 194 28.76 11.78 5.73
N GLY A 195 29.07 11.07 4.66
CA GLY A 195 30.31 10.31 4.50
C GLY A 195 30.21 8.80 4.73
N ALA A 196 30.10 8.06 3.64
CA ALA A 196 30.81 6.80 3.47
C ALA A 196 31.13 6.58 1.98
N SER A 197 31.88 7.53 1.40
CA SER A 197 32.85 7.17 0.35
C SER A 197 34.09 6.68 1.09
N GLY A 198 34.59 5.51 0.71
CA GLY A 198 35.70 4.85 1.37
C GLY A 198 36.91 5.75 1.53
N GLY A 199 37.21 6.09 2.78
CA GLY A 199 38.42 6.80 3.17
C GLY A 199 38.85 6.27 4.52
N GLN A 200 39.94 5.51 4.52
CA GLN A 200 40.66 5.08 5.71
C GLN A 200 40.87 6.28 6.66
N GLY A 201 40.30 6.23 7.87
CA GLY A 201 40.37 7.39 8.76
C GLY A 201 39.98 7.06 10.20
N GLY A 202 40.81 6.28 10.88
CA GLY A 202 40.83 6.30 12.34
C GLY A 202 41.43 7.63 12.80
N GLY A 203 40.78 8.33 13.73
CA GLY A 203 41.37 9.53 14.31
C GLY A 203 40.40 10.27 15.22
N ALA A 204 40.73 10.27 16.52
CA ALA A 204 40.24 11.25 17.48
C ALA A 204 40.31 12.68 16.90
N THR A 205 39.40 13.54 17.34
CA THR A 205 39.38 14.96 16.99
C THR A 205 40.75 15.57 17.34
N LYS A 206 41.59 15.81 16.32
CA LYS A 206 42.91 16.44 16.47
C LYS A 206 42.76 17.76 17.21
N LYS A 207 43.64 18.04 18.16
CA LYS A 207 43.67 19.35 18.82
C LYS A 207 44.07 20.42 17.80
N PRO A 208 43.65 21.69 17.96
CA PRO A 208 43.95 22.75 16.99
C PRO A 208 45.44 22.88 16.61
N HIS A 209 46.37 22.65 17.55
CA HIS A 209 47.82 22.65 17.26
C HIS A 209 48.29 21.47 16.39
N GLU A 210 47.54 20.38 16.33
CA GLU A 210 47.83 19.18 15.54
C GLU A 210 47.20 19.24 14.13
N MET A 211 46.38 20.26 13.85
CA MET A 211 45.72 20.43 12.56
C MET A 211 46.69 20.99 11.52
N THR A 212 46.71 20.34 10.36
CA THR A 212 47.39 20.82 9.14
C THR A 212 46.74 22.09 8.60
N THR A 213 47.45 22.81 7.72
CA THR A 213 46.93 24.03 7.09
C THR A 213 45.63 23.79 6.32
N ALA A 214 45.48 22.64 5.65
CA ALA A 214 44.26 22.28 4.93
C ALA A 214 43.08 22.06 5.89
N GLU A 215 43.29 21.32 6.99
CA GLU A 215 42.27 21.08 8.02
C GLU A 215 41.83 22.39 8.70
N ARG A 216 42.75 23.34 8.88
CA ARG A 216 42.44 24.68 9.41
C ARG A 216 41.60 25.51 8.44
N GLN A 217 41.89 25.44 7.14
CA GLN A 217 41.09 26.13 6.11
C GLN A 217 39.68 25.54 6.01
N GLU A 218 39.54 24.22 6.05
CA GLU A 218 38.24 23.56 6.08
C GLU A 218 37.44 23.90 7.34
N TRP A 219 38.11 23.96 8.51
CA TRP A 219 37.45 24.40 9.74
C TRP A 219 36.99 25.86 9.64
N GLN A 220 37.83 26.76 9.12
CA GLN A 220 37.44 28.16 8.92
C GLN A 220 36.25 28.31 7.98
N LEU A 221 36.13 27.47 6.95
CA LEU A 221 34.99 27.47 6.02
C LEU A 221 33.71 26.91 6.66
N ARG A 222 33.84 25.85 7.48
CA ARG A 222 32.71 25.15 8.11
C ARG A 222 32.17 25.89 9.35
N ASP A 223 33.06 26.46 10.16
CA ASP A 223 32.74 27.17 11.39
C ASP A 223 33.71 28.35 11.61
N PRO A 224 33.44 29.50 10.95
CA PRO A 224 34.27 30.70 11.08
C PRO A 224 34.36 31.24 12.51
N SER A 225 33.29 31.06 13.31
CA SER A 225 33.20 31.63 14.66
C SER A 225 34.01 30.80 15.66
N GLY A 226 33.92 29.47 15.59
CA GLY A 226 34.74 28.57 16.40
C GLY A 226 36.23 28.66 16.05
N PHE A 227 36.56 28.76 14.75
CA PHE A 227 37.93 28.96 14.30
C PHE A 227 38.53 30.27 14.84
N LYS A 228 37.77 31.37 14.79
CA LYS A 228 38.20 32.66 15.35
C LYS A 228 38.41 32.59 16.87
N THR A 229 37.52 31.91 17.59
CA THR A 229 37.66 31.74 19.04
C THR A 229 38.92 30.95 19.40
N ALA A 230 39.23 29.87 18.68
CA ALA A 230 40.45 29.09 18.87
C ALA A 230 41.72 29.90 18.54
N LEU A 231 41.64 30.77 17.54
CA LEU A 231 42.71 31.71 17.19
C LEU A 231 42.94 32.74 18.31
N ASP A 232 41.88 33.36 18.81
CA ASP A 232 41.92 34.36 19.87
C ASP A 232 42.43 33.76 21.20
N ASN A 233 42.15 32.47 21.44
CA ASN A 233 42.63 31.71 22.59
C ASN A 233 44.06 31.14 22.42
N GLY A 234 44.70 31.37 21.27
CA GLY A 234 46.05 30.90 20.97
C GLY A 234 46.19 29.38 20.86
N GLU A 235 45.12 28.64 20.58
CA GLU A 235 45.07 27.17 20.64
C GLU A 235 45.87 26.48 19.52
N PHE A 236 46.22 27.22 18.47
CA PHE A 236 47.04 26.73 17.36
C PHE A 236 48.54 26.67 17.66
N ASN A 237 48.97 27.26 18.78
CA ASN A 237 50.38 27.39 19.18
C ASN A 237 50.66 26.80 20.59
N LYS A 238 49.70 26.07 21.17
CA LYS A 238 49.84 25.40 22.48
C LYS A 238 50.41 23.99 22.35
#